data_AF-A0A1E5V8R6-F1
#
_entry.id   AF-A0A1E5V8R6-F1
#
_cell.length_a   1.000
_cell.length_b   1.000
_cell.length_c   1.000
_cell.angle_alpha   90.00
_cell.angle_beta   90.00
_cell.angle_gamma   90.00
#
_symmetry.space_group_name_H-M   'P 1'
#
loop_
_entity.id
_entity.type
_entity.pdbx_description
1 polymer ?
#
loop_
_entity_poly.entity_id
_entity_poly.type
_entity_poly.pdbx_seq_one_letter_code
_entity_poly.pdbx_strand_id
1 'polypeptide(L)'
;MFPILLQGHINPMLQLADVLHERGLAITVLHTHFNVLNPALRPEFQFVVVPDGVPSDVAASGSFIDIIDTMNAAMEAGIRRPSAASSSWCSGTRGSPRSLA
;
A
#
# COMPACT_ATOMS: atom_id res chain seq x y z
N MET A 1 -0.68 5.72 4.80
CA MET A 1 0.52 5.28 5.54
C MET A 1 1.18 4.12 4.80
N PHE A 2 2.50 3.97 4.92
CA PHE A 2 3.28 2.88 4.34
C PHE A 2 4.08 2.20 5.46
N PRO A 3 3.60 1.08 6.03
CA PRO A 3 4.35 0.35 7.05
C PRO A 3 5.66 -0.14 6.44
N ILE A 4 6.78 0.18 7.08
CA ILE A 4 8.08 -0.40 6.69
C ILE A 4 7.99 -1.93 6.78
N LEU A 5 8.60 -2.59 5.80
CA LEU A 5 8.42 -4.00 5.43
C LEU A 5 8.87 -5.02 6.48
N LEU A 6 9.36 -4.58 7.65
CA LEU A 6 9.64 -5.50 8.74
C LEU A 6 8.41 -5.69 9.61
N GLN A 7 8.14 -6.96 9.93
CA GLN A 7 7.06 -7.39 10.79
C GLN A 7 6.98 -6.63 12.12
N GLY A 8 8.13 -6.17 12.67
CA GLY A 8 8.18 -5.37 13.89
C GLY A 8 7.60 -3.96 13.79
N HIS A 9 7.52 -3.37 12.59
CA HIS A 9 7.01 -2.00 12.38
C HIS A 9 5.52 -1.96 12.01
N ILE A 10 4.92 -3.09 11.65
CA ILE A 10 3.51 -3.16 11.23
C ILE A 10 2.58 -2.81 12.39
N ASN A 11 2.74 -3.47 13.54
CA ASN A 11 1.85 -3.28 14.67
C ASN A 11 1.88 -1.84 15.21
N PRO A 12 3.05 -1.21 15.43
CA PRO A 12 3.12 0.20 15.80
C PRO A 12 2.44 1.13 14.77
N MET A 13 2.60 0.84 13.48
CA MET A 13 1.97 1.64 12.42
C MET A 13 0.45 1.49 12.38
N LEU A 14 -0.08 0.28 12.66
CA LEU A 14 -1.53 0.06 12.79
C LEU A 14 -2.10 0.75 14.03
N GLN A 15 -1.40 0.70 15.16
CA GLN A 15 -1.80 1.43 16.38
C GLN A 15 -1.80 2.94 16.16
N LEU A 16 -0.81 3.47 15.44
CA LEU A 16 -0.81 4.87 15.03
C LEU A 16 -2.00 5.19 14.11
N ALA A 17 -2.32 4.29 13.18
CA ALA A 17 -3.46 4.43 12.29
C ALA A 17 -4.79 4.55 13.05
N ASP A 18 -4.95 3.76 14.11
CA ASP A 18 -6.14 3.83 14.98
C ASP A 18 -6.31 5.21 15.60
N VAL A 19 -5.24 5.72 16.21
CA VAL A 19 -5.26 7.04 16.86
C VAL A 19 -5.55 8.15 15.84
N LEU A 20 -5.05 8.03 14.61
CA LEU A 20 -5.34 8.99 13.54
C LEU A 20 -6.79 8.88 13.05
N HIS A 21 -7.31 7.66 12.92
CA HIS A 21 -8.69 7.42 12.52
C HIS A 21 -9.70 7.94 13.56
N GLU A 22 -9.43 7.73 14.85
CA GLU A 22 -10.22 8.30 15.96
C GLU A 22 -10.27 9.83 15.93
N ARG A 23 -9.27 10.49 15.34
CA ARG A 23 -9.22 11.94 15.14
C ARG A 23 -9.97 12.40 13.88
N GLY A 24 -10.65 11.50 13.17
CA GLY A 24 -11.44 11.78 11.98
C GLY A 24 -10.64 11.80 10.67
N LEU A 25 -9.42 11.24 10.66
CA LEU A 25 -8.62 11.12 9.44
C LEU A 25 -8.96 9.83 8.69
N ALA A 26 -9.17 9.94 7.38
CA ALA A 26 -9.27 8.77 6.52
C ALA A 26 -7.91 8.06 6.40
N ILE A 27 -7.90 6.75 6.62
CA ILE A 27 -6.68 5.94 6.59
C ILE A 27 -6.64 5.08 5.34
N THR A 28 -5.60 5.28 4.54
CA THR A 28 -5.21 4.36 3.47
C THR A 28 -3.90 3.68 3.84
N VAL A 29 -3.91 2.35 3.87
CA VAL A 29 -2.75 1.50 4.16
C VAL A 29 -2.24 0.91 2.85
N LEU A 30 -1.03 1.31 2.49
CA LEU A 30 -0.33 0.72 1.37
C LEU A 30 0.45 -0.49 1.87
N HIS A 31 0.31 -1.64 1.22
CA HIS A 31 1.04 -2.85 1.57
C HIS A 31 1.51 -3.59 0.32
N THR A 32 2.49 -4.48 0.46
CA THR A 32 3.01 -5.26 -0.67
C THR A 32 2.47 -6.68 -0.63
N HIS A 33 2.80 -7.49 -1.64
CA HIS A 33 2.49 -8.92 -1.66
C HIS A 33 3.34 -9.72 -0.67
N PHE A 34 4.52 -9.22 -0.31
CA PHE A 34 5.34 -9.81 0.74
C PHE A 34 4.72 -9.63 2.14
N ASN A 35 4.14 -8.44 2.39
CA ASN A 35 3.59 -8.08 3.69
C ASN A 35 2.08 -7.87 3.63
N VAL A 36 1.34 -8.92 3.27
CA VAL A 36 -0.13 -8.86 3.16
C VAL A 36 -0.75 -8.63 4.53
N LEU A 37 -1.47 -7.52 4.67
CA LEU A 37 -2.31 -7.26 5.83
C LEU A 37 -3.70 -7.80 5.57
N ASN A 38 -4.33 -8.39 6.60
CA ASN A 38 -5.70 -8.85 6.51
C ASN A 38 -6.67 -7.66 6.66
N PRO A 39 -7.40 -7.25 5.60
CA PRO A 39 -8.32 -6.11 5.69
C PRO A 39 -9.48 -6.36 6.66
N ALA A 40 -9.84 -7.63 6.91
CA ALA A 40 -10.93 -7.98 7.81
C ALA A 40 -10.66 -7.58 9.28
N LEU A 41 -9.40 -7.35 9.65
CA LEU A 41 -9.04 -6.91 11.00
C LEU A 41 -9.33 -5.41 11.22
N ARG A 42 -9.45 -4.62 10.15
CA ARG A 42 -9.66 -3.16 10.18
C ARG A 42 -10.52 -2.71 8.98
N PRO A 43 -11.81 -3.08 8.92
CA PRO A 43 -12.69 -2.73 7.80
C PRO A 43 -12.87 -1.21 7.60
N GLU A 44 -12.56 -0.41 8.61
CA GLU A 44 -12.57 1.05 8.58
C GLU A 44 -11.42 1.66 7.76
N PHE A 45 -10.38 0.88 7.43
CA PHE A 45 -9.24 1.34 6.64
C PHE A 45 -9.34 0.88 5.19
N GLN A 46 -8.80 1.70 4.28
CA GLN A 46 -8.62 1.29 2.90
C GLN A 46 -7.26 0.60 2.73
N PHE A 47 -7.24 -0.61 2.16
CA PHE A 47 -6.00 -1.32 1.85
C PHE A 47 -5.72 -1.27 0.34
N VAL A 48 -4.50 -0.90 -0.02
CA VAL A 48 -4.05 -0.84 -1.42
C VAL A 48 -2.75 -1.61 -1.55
N VAL A 49 -2.74 -2.54 -2.50
CA VAL A 49 -1.55 -3.34 -2.83
C VAL A 49 -0.63 -2.52 -3.74
N VAL A 50 0.65 -2.45 -3.38
CA VAL A 50 1.71 -1.83 -4.17
C VAL A 50 2.71 -2.91 -4.60
N PRO A 51 3.05 -3.00 -5.90
CA PRO A 51 4.08 -3.92 -6.37
C PRO A 51 5.45 -3.59 -5.76
N ASP A 52 6.12 -4.58 -5.18
CA ASP A 52 7.46 -4.45 -4.58
C ASP A 52 8.59 -4.87 -5.53
N GLY A 53 8.25 -5.52 -6.65
CA GLY A 53 9.21 -6.01 -7.63
C GLY A 53 10.04 -7.20 -7.14
N VAL A 54 9.65 -7.81 -6.02
CA VAL A 54 10.35 -8.97 -5.44
C VAL A 54 9.84 -10.25 -6.09
N PRO A 55 10.73 -11.06 -6.71
CA PRO A 55 10.39 -12.40 -7.19
C PRO A 55 9.89 -13.29 -6.05
N SER A 56 8.91 -14.15 -6.34
CA SER A 56 8.26 -14.99 -5.33
C SER A 56 9.22 -15.98 -4.65
N ASP A 57 10.27 -16.41 -5.33
CA ASP A 57 11.35 -17.27 -4.80
C ASP A 57 12.24 -16.50 -3.81
N VAL A 58 12.58 -15.24 -4.09
CA VAL A 58 13.30 -14.35 -3.17
C VAL A 58 12.44 -14.05 -1.95
N ALA A 59 11.14 -13.77 -2.15
CA ALA A 59 10.19 -13.59 -1.06
C ALA A 59 10.06 -14.84 -0.17
N ALA A 60 10.03 -16.03 -0.77
CA ALA A 60 9.95 -17.30 -0.05
C ALA A 60 11.25 -17.70 0.66
N SER A 61 12.40 -17.14 0.26
CA SER A 61 13.69 -17.41 0.89
C SER A 61 13.75 -16.99 2.36
N GLY A 62 12.94 -16.01 2.76
CA GLY A 62 12.98 -15.40 4.10
C GLY A 62 14.27 -14.62 4.38
N SER A 63 15.18 -14.52 3.41
CA SER A 63 16.43 -13.76 3.53
C SER A 63 16.13 -12.27 3.45
N PHE A 64 16.19 -11.62 4.60
CA PHE A 64 15.88 -10.20 4.73
C PHE A 64 16.79 -9.32 3.86
N ILE A 65 18.07 -9.69 3.72
CA ILE A 65 19.03 -8.95 2.91
C ILE A 65 18.66 -9.04 1.43
N ASP A 66 18.39 -10.27 0.94
CA ASP A 66 18.05 -10.47 -0.48
C ASP A 66 16.72 -9.79 -0.84
N ILE A 67 15.76 -9.79 0.07
CA ILE A 67 14.47 -9.09 -0.12
C ILE A 67 14.70 -7.58 -0.25
N ILE A 68 15.46 -6.96 0.66
CA ILE A 68 15.74 -5.51 0.58
C ILE A 68 16.52 -5.16 -0.68
N ASP A 69 17.59 -5.90 -0.97
CA ASP A 69 18.45 -5.61 -2.13
C ASP A 69 17.66 -5.72 -3.44
N THR A 70 16.78 -6.73 -3.54
CA THR A 70 15.92 -6.91 -4.71
C THR A 70 14.90 -5.79 -4.84
N MET A 71 14.26 -5.36 -3.75
CA MET A 71 13.34 -4.22 -3.77
C MET A 71 14.04 -2.94 -4.19
N ASN A 72 15.24 -2.68 -3.64
CA ASN A 72 16.04 -1.52 -4.01
C ASN A 72 16.39 -1.56 -5.50
N ALA A 73 16.86 -2.70 -6.01
CA ALA A 73 17.16 -2.88 -7.43
C ALA A 73 15.92 -2.68 -8.32
N ALA A 74 14.75 -3.18 -7.90
CA ALA A 74 13.50 -3.00 -8.62
C ALA A 74 13.05 -1.52 -8.66
N MET A 75 13.21 -0.79 -7.55
CA MET A 75 12.91 0.64 -7.48
C MET A 75 13.82 1.45 -8.40
N GLU A 76 15.13 1.20 -8.40
CA GLU A 76 16.09 1.86 -9.29
C GLU A 76 15.78 1.56 -10.77
N ALA A 77 15.39 0.33 -11.08
CA ALA A 77 14.98 -0.05 -12.44
C ALA A 77 13.68 0.66 -12.87
N GLY A 78 12.76 0.91 -11.94
CA GLY A 78 11.52 1.64 -12.15
C GLY A 78 11.72 3.14 -12.41
N ILE A 79 12.63 3.79 -11.66
CA ILE A 79 12.99 5.21 -11.84
C ILE A 79 13.54 5.46 -13.25
N ARG A 80 14.26 4.49 -13.82
CA ARG A 80 14.84 4.61 -15.17
C ARG A 80 13.83 4.39 -16.30
N ARG A 81 12.62 3.89 -16.03
CA ARG A 81 11.59 3.72 -17.07
C ARG A 81 10.77 5.00 -17.17
N PRO A 82 10.77 5.72 -18.32
CA PRO A 82 9.83 6.81 -18.52
C PRO A 82 8.41 6.22 -18.44
N SER A 83 7.58 6.81 -17.58
CA SER A 83 6.21 6.38 -17.33
C SER A 83 5.40 6.43 -18.63
N ALA A 84 5.30 5.31 -19.34
CA ALA A 84 4.26 5.13 -20.33
C ALA A 84 2.93 4.95 -19.58
N ALA A 85 2.12 6.01 -19.65
CA ALA A 85 0.75 6.18 -19.17
C ALA A 85 -0.03 4.91 -18.76
N SER A 86 -0.57 4.93 -17.53
CA SER A 86 -1.82 4.25 -17.20
C SER A 86 -2.92 5.31 -17.08
N SER A 87 -3.51 5.64 -18.21
CA SER A 87 -4.73 6.43 -18.31
C SER A 87 -5.92 5.58 -17.86
N SER A 88 -6.16 5.47 -16.56
CA SER A 88 -7.47 4.98 -16.05
C SER A 88 -7.93 5.65 -14.75
N TRP A 89 -7.10 6.49 -14.13
CA TRP A 89 -7.46 7.24 -12.92
C TRP A 89 -8.14 8.58 -13.26
N CYS A 90 -9.26 8.53 -13.98
CA CYS A 90 -10.24 9.62 -14.02
C CYS A 90 -11.58 9.11 -14.55
N SER A 91 -12.35 8.46 -13.68
CA SER A 91 -13.81 8.38 -13.84
C SER A 91 -14.46 8.39 -12.47
N GLY A 92 -14.34 9.53 -11.79
CA GLY A 92 -15.25 9.91 -10.72
C GLY A 92 -16.61 10.25 -11.34
N THR A 93 -17.58 9.33 -11.23
CA THR A 93 -18.98 9.65 -11.49
C THR A 93 -19.45 10.62 -10.42
N ARG A 94 -19.64 11.88 -10.82
CA ARG A 94 -20.27 12.95 -10.06
C ARG A 94 -21.57 12.46 -9.41
N GLY A 95 -21.71 12.69 -8.11
CA GLY A 95 -22.97 12.61 -7.39
C GLY A 95 -23.99 13.59 -8.00
N SER A 96 -25.21 13.09 -8.18
CA SER A 96 -26.37 13.85 -8.63
C SER A 96 -26.90 14.74 -7.49
N PRO A 97 -27.15 16.05 -7.67
CA PRO A 97 -27.85 16.86 -6.69
C PRO A 97 -29.37 16.64 -6.82
N ARG A 98 -30.00 16.44 -5.66
CA ARG A 98 -31.44 16.33 -5.44
C ARG A 98 -32.13 17.65 -5.87
N SER A 99 -33.17 17.56 -6.69
CA SER A 99 -34.05 18.69 -7.01
C SER A 99 -35.01 18.93 -5.84
N LEU A 100 -34.96 20.13 -5.27
CA LEU A 100 -35.98 20.71 -4.40
C LEU A 100 -36.75 21.73 -5.24
N ALA A 101 -37.95 21.36 -5.68
CA ALA A 101 -39.07 22.22 -6.05
C ALA A 101 -40.25 21.31 -6.44
#